data_AF-A0A7D9KXK5-F1
#
_entry.id   AF-A0A7D9KXK5-F1
#
_cell.length_a   1.000
_cell.length_b   1.000
_cell.length_c   1.000
_cell.angle_alpha   90.00
_cell.angle_beta   90.00
_cell.angle_gamma   90.00
#
_symmetry.space_group_name_H-M   'P 1'
#
loop_
_entity.id
_entity.type
_entity.pdbx_description
1 polymer ?
#
loop_
_entity_poly.entity_id
_entity_poly.type
_entity_poly.pdbx_seq_one_letter_code
_entity_poly.pdbx_strand_id
1 'polypeptide(L)'
;RREYIYFGASVCAVDVNDDGYDDLIVGAPFYSGKGGDEGRVYIYLSSEIQSIPGRRVLTLSSGENSLDPGLRGSNTKGARFGWSLAKTGDLNNDKIQDFIVGAPQDQPDLNNDGFGNGAIYIYHGRRDGKFDKYQQVCLLYTTEHDIHDKVGCIPTPVIRRISLVEKS
;
A
#
# COMPACT_ATOMS: atom_id res chain seq x y z
N ARG A 1 11.58 -24.09 -7.13
CA ARG A 1 11.30 -23.04 -8.13
C ARG A 1 11.76 -21.74 -7.48
N ARG A 2 12.66 -20.95 -8.11
CA ARG A 2 12.99 -19.61 -7.58
C ARG A 2 11.84 -18.68 -7.98
N GLU A 3 11.06 -18.25 -7.01
CA GLU A 3 9.99 -17.28 -7.23
C GLU A 3 10.62 -15.89 -7.20
N TYR A 4 10.46 -15.14 -8.28
CA TYR A 4 10.93 -13.77 -8.36
C TYR A 4 9.87 -12.87 -7.73
N ILE A 5 10.19 -12.23 -6.61
CA ILE A 5 9.24 -11.38 -5.88
C ILE A 5 9.09 -9.96 -6.45
N TYR A 6 9.91 -9.61 -7.45
CA TYR A 6 9.94 -8.29 -8.10
C TYR A 6 10.18 -7.13 -7.13
N PHE A 7 11.07 -7.34 -6.15
CA PHE A 7 11.54 -6.26 -5.29
C PHE A 7 12.14 -5.13 -6.14
N GLY A 8 11.62 -3.90 -5.97
CA GLY A 8 11.99 -2.75 -6.77
C GLY A 8 11.09 -2.48 -7.99
N ALA A 9 9.98 -3.22 -8.14
CA ALA A 9 9.03 -2.95 -9.23
C ALA A 9 8.33 -1.58 -9.12
N SER A 10 8.21 -1.07 -7.90
CA SER A 10 7.76 0.28 -7.61
C SER A 10 8.63 0.87 -6.50
N VAL A 11 8.88 2.18 -6.57
CA VAL A 11 9.65 2.93 -5.58
C VAL A 11 9.04 4.30 -5.37
N CYS A 12 9.07 4.81 -4.13
CA CYS A 12 8.86 6.22 -3.85
C CYS A 12 9.76 6.71 -2.71
N ALA A 13 9.98 8.03 -2.66
CA ALA A 13 10.77 8.69 -1.64
C ALA A 13 9.88 9.70 -0.91
N VAL A 14 9.79 9.57 0.42
CA VAL A 14 8.95 10.41 1.28
C VAL A 14 9.46 10.36 2.72
N ASP A 15 9.64 11.51 3.35
CA ASP A 15 9.92 11.63 4.78
C ASP A 15 8.69 11.20 5.61
N VAL A 16 8.62 9.91 5.95
CA VAL A 16 7.45 9.32 6.63
C VAL A 16 7.57 9.33 8.15
N ASN A 17 8.71 9.76 8.69
CA ASN A 17 8.96 9.88 10.12
C ASN A 17 9.22 11.33 10.60
N ASP A 18 9.11 12.33 9.72
CA ASP A 18 9.27 13.76 10.04
C ASP A 18 10.67 14.06 10.64
N ASP A 19 11.71 13.41 10.11
CA ASP A 19 13.09 13.63 10.54
C ASP A 19 13.91 14.55 9.59
N GLY A 20 13.27 15.00 8.51
CA GLY A 20 13.86 15.90 7.51
C GLY A 20 14.62 15.19 6.40
N TYR A 21 14.53 13.86 6.32
CA TYR A 21 15.11 13.04 5.26
C TYR A 21 14.02 12.23 4.56
N ASP A 22 14.01 12.23 3.22
CA ASP A 22 13.09 11.35 2.50
C ASP A 22 13.50 9.88 2.70
N ASP A 23 12.56 9.05 3.15
CA ASP A 23 12.71 7.61 3.33
C ASP A 23 12.39 6.86 2.03
N LEU A 24 12.99 5.69 1.83
CA LEU A 24 12.79 4.87 0.63
C LEU A 24 11.72 3.80 0.87
N ILE A 25 10.67 3.81 0.05
CA ILE A 25 9.62 2.80 0.06
C ILE A 25 9.73 1.96 -1.22
N VAL A 26 9.73 0.63 -1.09
CA VAL A 26 9.99 -0.31 -2.19
C VAL A 26 8.92 -1.39 -2.26
N GLY A 27 8.28 -1.54 -3.41
CA GLY A 27 7.30 -2.59 -3.67
C GLY A 27 7.90 -3.89 -4.19
N ALA A 28 7.30 -5.00 -3.79
CA ALA A 28 7.55 -6.36 -4.27
C ALA A 28 6.19 -7.05 -4.53
N PRO A 29 5.48 -6.69 -5.62
CA PRO A 29 4.11 -7.13 -5.86
C PRO A 29 3.95 -8.63 -6.07
N PHE A 30 5.01 -9.35 -6.44
CA PHE A 30 4.99 -10.80 -6.61
C PHE A 30 5.59 -11.54 -5.42
N TYR A 31 5.77 -10.87 -4.28
CA TYR A 31 6.07 -11.57 -3.04
C TYR A 31 4.96 -12.59 -2.76
N SER A 32 5.38 -13.84 -2.63
CA SER A 32 4.52 -15.00 -2.38
C SER A 32 4.80 -15.54 -0.97
N GLY A 33 3.82 -15.38 -0.09
CA GLY A 33 3.84 -15.96 1.25
C GLY A 33 3.26 -17.37 1.24
N LYS A 34 2.00 -17.50 1.69
CA LYS A 34 1.28 -18.79 1.73
C LYS A 34 0.18 -18.89 0.68
N GLY A 35 -0.35 -17.75 0.22
CA GLY A 35 -1.43 -17.62 -0.74
C GLY A 35 -0.96 -17.44 -2.19
N GLY A 36 0.24 -16.89 -2.40
CA GLY A 36 0.79 -16.62 -3.73
C GLY A 36 0.45 -15.19 -4.20
N ASP A 37 1.48 -14.47 -4.64
CA ASP A 37 1.44 -13.09 -5.16
C ASP A 37 0.61 -12.11 -4.28
N GLU A 38 0.64 -12.27 -2.95
CA GLU A 38 -0.02 -11.32 -2.04
C GLU A 38 0.64 -9.93 -2.09
N GLY A 39 1.92 -9.89 -2.42
CA GLY A 39 2.71 -8.67 -2.51
C GLY A 39 3.13 -8.11 -1.15
N ARG A 40 4.20 -7.29 -1.19
CA ARG A 40 4.80 -6.62 -0.02
C ARG A 40 5.33 -5.24 -0.37
N VAL A 41 5.43 -4.40 0.65
CA VAL A 41 6.15 -3.13 0.61
C VAL A 41 7.14 -3.07 1.76
N TYR A 42 8.33 -2.56 1.49
CA TYR A 42 9.41 -2.37 2.45
C TYR A 42 9.69 -0.89 2.62
N ILE A 43 10.02 -0.47 3.85
CA ILE A 43 10.38 0.91 4.17
C ILE A 43 11.81 0.91 4.72
N TYR A 44 12.64 1.76 4.13
CA TYR A 44 13.99 2.02 4.57
C TYR A 44 14.06 3.47 5.03
N LEU A 45 14.18 3.64 6.35
CA LEU A 45 14.32 4.95 6.96
C LEU A 45 15.71 5.50 6.69
N SER A 46 15.76 6.71 6.16
CA SER A 46 17.00 7.43 5.90
C SER A 46 17.37 8.26 7.12
N SER A 47 18.63 8.18 7.57
CA SER A 47 19.13 9.09 8.60
C SER A 47 20.51 9.63 8.24
N GLU A 48 20.78 10.87 8.64
CA GLU A 48 22.13 11.44 8.53
C GLU A 48 23.05 10.82 9.60
N ILE A 49 24.09 10.15 9.13
CA ILE A 49 25.13 9.62 10.04
C ILE A 49 26.17 10.69 10.36
N GLN A 50 26.46 11.57 9.40
CA GLN A 50 27.51 12.57 9.56
C GLN A 50 27.22 13.79 8.70
N SER A 51 27.14 14.95 9.36
CA SER A 51 27.07 16.23 8.67
C SER A 51 28.48 16.72 8.37
N ILE A 52 28.87 16.62 7.10
CA ILE A 52 30.13 17.19 6.60
C ILE A 52 29.75 18.46 5.83
N PRO A 53 30.41 19.62 6.06
CA PRO A 53 30.13 20.84 5.29
C PRO A 53 30.22 20.57 3.78
N GLY A 54 29.11 20.76 3.07
CA GLY A 54 29.00 20.50 1.63
C GLY A 54 28.80 19.03 1.22
N ARG A 55 28.69 18.09 2.15
CA ARG A 55 28.42 16.67 1.86
C ARG A 55 27.52 16.04 2.93
N ARG A 56 26.34 15.59 2.51
CA ARG A 56 25.43 14.79 3.36
C ARG A 56 25.70 13.30 3.12
N VAL A 57 25.85 12.53 4.19
CA VAL A 57 25.99 11.07 4.14
C VAL A 57 24.80 10.45 4.84
N LEU A 58 23.98 9.74 4.07
CA LEU A 58 22.77 9.07 4.56
C LEU A 58 23.02 7.58 4.76
N THR A 59 22.26 6.98 5.67
CA THR A 59 22.15 5.53 5.78
C THR A 59 20.70 5.11 5.77
N LEU A 60 20.46 3.97 5.13
CA LEU A 60 19.19 3.30 5.10
C LEU A 60 19.17 2.24 6.18
N SER A 61 18.26 2.38 7.13
CA SER A 61 17.93 1.35 8.10
C SER A 61 16.53 0.83 7.83
N SER A 62 16.28 -0.44 8.09
CA SER A 62 14.90 -0.91 8.10
C SER A 62 14.15 -0.32 9.28
N GLY A 63 13.01 0.32 9.05
CA GLY A 63 12.09 0.68 10.13
C GLY A 63 11.66 -0.56 10.92
N GLU A 64 11.37 -0.41 12.21
CA GLU A 64 10.83 -1.53 12.99
C GLU A 64 9.48 -1.99 12.38
N ASN A 65 9.30 -3.31 12.21
CA ASN A 65 8.21 -3.95 11.46
C ASN A 65 8.20 -3.76 9.93
N SER A 66 9.19 -3.06 9.36
CA SER A 66 9.37 -2.95 7.89
C SER A 66 10.10 -4.15 7.26
N LEU A 67 10.72 -5.01 8.09
CA LEU A 67 11.36 -6.26 7.65
C LEU A 67 10.63 -7.49 8.16
N ASP A 68 10.54 -8.44 7.24
CA ASP A 68 9.94 -9.76 7.27
C ASP A 68 8.57 -9.93 7.98
N PRO A 69 7.47 -10.04 7.23
CA PRO A 69 7.42 -10.10 5.77
C PRO A 69 7.34 -8.73 5.09
N GLY A 70 7.42 -7.61 5.83
CA GLY A 70 7.16 -6.25 5.32
C GLY A 70 5.68 -5.87 5.41
N LEU A 71 5.34 -4.67 4.93
CA LEU A 71 3.96 -4.17 4.93
C LEU A 71 3.08 -4.99 3.98
N ARG A 72 1.81 -5.15 4.37
CA ARG A 72 0.81 -5.94 3.66
C ARG A 72 -0.53 -5.21 3.57
N GLY A 73 -1.22 -5.40 2.45
CA GLY A 73 -2.62 -5.03 2.26
C GLY A 73 -3.56 -6.03 2.96
N SER A 74 -4.56 -6.54 2.25
CA SER A 74 -5.48 -7.56 2.79
C SER A 74 -4.84 -8.93 3.01
N ASN A 75 -3.69 -9.17 2.35
CA ASN A 75 -3.04 -10.48 2.23
C ASN A 75 -3.91 -11.54 1.50
N THR A 76 -4.75 -11.10 0.57
CA THR A 76 -5.45 -12.01 -0.37
C THR A 76 -4.49 -12.52 -1.44
N LYS A 77 -4.79 -13.71 -1.96
CA LYS A 77 -4.02 -14.32 -3.05
C LYS A 77 -4.11 -13.45 -4.30
N GLY A 78 -2.96 -13.14 -4.89
CA GLY A 78 -2.89 -12.35 -6.11
C GLY A 78 -3.21 -10.87 -5.89
N ALA A 79 -3.28 -10.37 -4.66
CA ALA A 79 -3.53 -8.95 -4.38
C ALA A 79 -2.54 -8.02 -5.10
N ARG A 80 -1.29 -8.49 -5.25
CA ARG A 80 -0.16 -7.73 -5.78
C ARG A 80 0.03 -6.40 -5.08
N PHE A 81 -0.10 -6.41 -3.75
CA PHE A 81 0.16 -5.24 -2.93
C PHE A 81 1.58 -4.71 -3.17
N GLY A 82 1.72 -3.40 -3.39
CA GLY A 82 2.98 -2.79 -3.78
C GLY A 82 3.19 -2.70 -5.30
N TRP A 83 2.15 -2.93 -6.10
CA TRP A 83 2.21 -2.73 -7.56
C TRP A 83 2.46 -1.26 -7.94
N SER A 84 1.88 -0.33 -7.18
CA SER A 84 2.08 1.10 -7.32
C SER A 84 2.27 1.76 -5.97
N LEU A 85 3.10 2.80 -5.94
CA LEU A 85 3.37 3.62 -4.76
C LEU A 85 3.18 5.09 -5.12
N ALA A 86 2.65 5.89 -4.21
CA ALA A 86 2.61 7.34 -4.39
C ALA A 86 2.82 8.10 -3.07
N LYS A 87 3.43 9.28 -3.21
CA LYS A 87 3.54 10.30 -2.17
C LYS A 87 2.26 11.15 -2.17
N THR A 88 1.64 11.38 -1.02
CA THR A 88 0.36 12.11 -0.93
C THR A 88 0.41 13.39 -0.11
N GLY A 89 1.50 13.63 0.63
CA GLY A 89 1.54 14.66 1.67
C GLY A 89 0.81 14.17 2.92
N ASP A 90 0.48 15.09 3.82
CA ASP A 90 -0.22 14.81 5.08
C ASP A 90 -1.74 14.76 4.86
N LEU A 91 -2.34 13.55 4.85
CA LEU A 91 -3.77 13.37 4.58
C LEU A 91 -4.63 13.40 5.85
N ASN A 92 -4.04 13.11 7.01
CA ASN A 92 -4.74 13.11 8.30
C ASN A 92 -4.52 14.40 9.12
N ASN A 93 -3.75 15.35 8.59
CA ASN A 93 -3.41 16.65 9.19
C ASN A 93 -2.62 16.52 10.52
N ASP A 94 -1.73 15.52 10.64
CA ASP A 94 -0.86 15.31 11.80
C ASP A 94 0.56 15.92 11.68
N LYS A 95 0.81 16.56 10.54
CA LYS A 95 2.06 17.18 10.08
C LYS A 95 3.15 16.22 9.61
N ILE A 96 2.84 14.93 9.48
CA ILE A 96 3.77 13.91 8.98
C ILE A 96 3.30 13.51 7.58
N GLN A 97 4.24 13.21 6.67
CA GLN A 97 3.85 12.86 5.30
C GLN A 97 3.34 11.41 5.23
N ASP A 98 2.22 11.24 4.54
CA ASP A 98 1.60 9.94 4.28
C ASP A 98 2.01 9.39 2.91
N PHE A 99 1.77 8.09 2.73
CA PHE A 99 1.95 7.41 1.45
C PHE A 99 0.82 6.42 1.16
N ILE A 100 0.68 6.11 -0.13
CA ILE A 100 -0.34 5.18 -0.62
C ILE A 100 0.27 4.01 -1.38
N VAL A 101 -0.38 2.85 -1.23
CA VAL A 101 0.01 1.60 -1.87
C VAL A 101 -1.16 1.04 -2.66
N GLY A 102 -0.93 0.76 -3.94
CA GLY A 102 -1.91 0.09 -4.79
C GLY A 102 -1.77 -1.43 -4.74
N ALA A 103 -2.92 -2.10 -4.75
CA ALA A 103 -3.08 -3.54 -4.87
C ALA A 103 -4.20 -3.80 -5.90
N PRO A 104 -3.90 -3.68 -7.21
CA PRO A 104 -4.91 -3.60 -8.27
C PRO A 104 -5.72 -4.88 -8.46
N GLN A 105 -5.28 -5.99 -7.87
CA GLN A 105 -5.95 -7.29 -7.96
C GLN A 105 -6.48 -7.76 -6.59
N ASP A 106 -6.43 -6.89 -5.59
CA ASP A 106 -6.90 -7.19 -4.24
C ASP A 106 -8.44 -7.34 -4.18
N GLN A 107 -8.89 -8.19 -3.25
CA GLN A 107 -10.27 -8.55 -2.95
C GLN A 107 -10.49 -8.63 -1.43
N PRO A 108 -10.36 -7.51 -0.69
CA PRO A 108 -10.44 -7.54 0.77
C PRO A 108 -11.81 -7.91 1.33
N ASP A 109 -12.86 -7.92 0.50
CA ASP A 109 -14.26 -7.88 0.92
C ASP A 109 -15.21 -8.82 0.15
N LEU A 110 -14.70 -9.70 -0.72
CA LEU A 110 -15.57 -10.50 -1.57
C LEU A 110 -15.66 -11.97 -1.14
N ASN A 111 -16.89 -12.45 -1.10
CA ASN A 111 -17.32 -13.83 -0.90
C ASN A 111 -16.90 -14.77 -2.06
N ASN A 112 -15.70 -14.59 -2.64
CA ASN A 112 -15.20 -15.30 -3.83
C ASN A 112 -16.08 -15.17 -5.08
N ASP A 113 -16.65 -14.00 -5.37
CA ASP A 113 -17.39 -13.78 -6.64
C ASP A 113 -16.47 -13.61 -7.87
N GLY A 114 -15.15 -13.53 -7.64
CA GLY A 114 -14.12 -13.76 -8.65
C GLY A 114 -13.63 -12.52 -9.42
N PHE A 115 -14.10 -11.32 -9.08
CA PHE A 115 -13.63 -10.08 -9.71
C PHE A 115 -12.81 -9.25 -8.73
N GLY A 116 -11.48 -9.21 -8.94
CA GLY A 116 -10.59 -8.29 -8.24
C GLY A 116 -10.98 -6.86 -8.55
N ASN A 117 -11.66 -6.19 -7.62
CA ASN A 117 -12.02 -4.79 -7.81
C ASN A 117 -10.84 -3.85 -7.50
N GLY A 118 -9.78 -4.37 -6.88
CA GLY A 118 -8.59 -3.61 -6.56
C GLY A 118 -8.77 -2.70 -5.34
N ALA A 119 -7.66 -2.46 -4.65
CA ALA A 119 -7.63 -1.66 -3.45
C ALA A 119 -6.49 -0.64 -3.48
N ILE A 120 -6.71 0.49 -2.80
CA ILE A 120 -5.70 1.47 -2.45
C ILE A 120 -5.62 1.52 -0.93
N TYR A 121 -4.42 1.37 -0.39
CA TYR A 121 -4.13 1.40 1.03
C TYR A 121 -3.41 2.70 1.38
N ILE A 122 -3.87 3.39 2.42
CA ILE A 122 -3.26 4.63 2.92
C ILE A 122 -2.55 4.32 4.24
N TYR A 123 -1.28 4.68 4.30
CA TYR A 123 -0.46 4.58 5.50
C TYR A 123 -0.14 5.99 5.98
N HIS A 124 -0.49 6.26 7.23
CA HIS A 124 -0.13 7.52 7.86
C HIS A 124 1.33 7.50 8.30
N GLY A 125 2.02 8.62 8.08
CA GLY A 125 3.37 8.82 8.58
C GLY A 125 3.43 8.70 10.11
N ARG A 126 4.59 8.29 10.64
CA ARG A 126 4.79 8.10 12.08
C ARG A 126 6.19 8.47 12.51
N ARG A 127 6.29 9.37 13.50
CA ARG A 127 7.58 9.83 14.06
C ARG A 127 8.47 8.71 14.61
N ASP A 128 7.88 7.60 15.05
CA ASP A 128 8.66 6.46 15.53
C ASP A 128 9.17 5.56 14.39
N GLY A 129 8.78 5.84 13.14
CA GLY A 129 9.15 5.06 11.96
C GLY A 129 8.56 3.64 11.95
N LYS A 130 7.54 3.37 12.77
CA LYS A 130 6.98 2.02 12.94
C LYS A 130 5.66 1.88 12.19
N PHE A 131 5.69 1.03 11.17
CA PHE A 131 4.54 0.76 10.31
C PHE A 131 4.11 -0.70 10.47
N ASP A 132 2.89 -0.92 10.90
CA ASP A 132 2.33 -2.23 11.23
C ASP A 132 1.04 -2.54 10.43
N LYS A 133 0.23 -1.52 10.15
CA LYS A 133 -0.99 -1.64 9.33
C LYS A 133 -1.31 -0.33 8.64
N TYR A 134 -2.02 -0.40 7.52
CA TYR A 134 -2.66 0.76 6.92
C TYR A 134 -3.81 1.25 7.81
N GLN A 135 -4.08 2.55 7.78
CA GLN A 135 -5.16 3.18 8.56
C GLN A 135 -6.45 3.30 7.75
N GLN A 136 -6.31 3.47 6.43
CA GLN A 136 -7.47 3.61 5.54
C GLN A 136 -7.30 2.73 4.30
N VAL A 137 -8.43 2.28 3.77
CA VAL A 137 -8.48 1.57 2.49
C VAL A 137 -9.61 2.12 1.64
N CYS A 138 -9.33 2.31 0.36
CA CYS A 138 -10.27 2.70 -0.67
C CYS A 138 -10.46 1.50 -1.61
N LEU A 139 -11.71 1.08 -1.76
CA LEU A 139 -12.09 -0.04 -2.60
C LEU A 139 -12.91 0.46 -3.79
N LEU A 140 -12.62 -0.07 -4.96
CA LEU A 140 -13.54 0.05 -6.08
C LEU A 140 -14.64 -1.01 -5.89
N TYR A 141 -15.87 -0.69 -6.25
CA TYR A 141 -16.94 -1.68 -6.40
C TYR A 141 -17.48 -1.60 -7.82
N THR A 142 -17.55 -2.76 -8.48
CA THR A 142 -18.38 -2.93 -9.68
C THR A 142 -19.55 -3.82 -9.26
N THR A 143 -20.77 -3.27 -9.20
CA THR A 143 -21.96 -4.05 -8.80
C THR A 143 -22.74 -4.51 -10.02
N GLU A 144 -23.03 -5.82 -10.12
CA GLU A 144 -24.23 -6.34 -10.80
C GLU A 144 -25.01 -7.41 -10.00
N HIS A 145 -24.58 -7.87 -8.82
CA HIS A 145 -25.34 -8.88 -8.07
C HIS A 145 -26.19 -8.28 -6.94
N ASP A 146 -27.49 -8.61 -7.02
CA ASP A 146 -28.59 -8.37 -6.07
C ASP A 146 -29.33 -7.02 -6.09
N ILE A 147 -30.00 -6.75 -7.21
CA ILE A 147 -31.36 -6.19 -7.15
C ILE A 147 -32.33 -7.22 -7.75
N HIS A 148 -32.72 -8.22 -6.96
CA HIS A 148 -33.97 -8.92 -7.21
C HIS A 148 -35.13 -7.97 -6.89
N ASP A 149 -35.48 -7.10 -7.84
CA ASP A 149 -36.86 -6.91 -8.29
C ASP A 149 -36.97 -5.81 -9.35
N LYS A 150 -37.51 -6.22 -10.51
CA LYS A 150 -38.20 -5.42 -11.53
C LYS A 150 -37.36 -4.61 -12.53
N VAL A 151 -37.30 -5.19 -13.73
CA VAL A 151 -37.39 -4.54 -15.06
C VAL A 151 -36.24 -3.60 -15.47
N GLY A 152 -35.49 -4.03 -16.48
CA GLY A 152 -35.05 -3.14 -17.55
C GLY A 152 -33.54 -2.91 -17.66
N CYS A 153 -33.02 -3.36 -18.80
CA CYS A 153 -31.83 -2.87 -19.52
C CYS A 153 -30.47 -2.93 -18.81
N ILE A 154 -29.59 -3.75 -19.40
CA ILE A 154 -28.14 -3.82 -19.14
C ILE A 154 -27.54 -2.40 -19.16
N PRO A 155 -26.74 -2.02 -18.14
CA PRO A 155 -25.81 -0.91 -18.30
C PRO A 155 -24.38 -1.29 -17.89
N THR A 156 -23.47 -1.06 -18.83
CA THR A 156 -22.07 -0.61 -18.62
C THR A 156 -21.60 -0.45 -17.17
N PRO A 157 -20.39 -0.95 -16.80
CA PRO A 157 -19.85 -0.78 -15.44
C PRO A 157 -19.72 0.71 -15.11
N VAL A 158 -20.62 1.18 -14.25
CA VAL A 158 -20.54 2.51 -13.65
C VAL A 158 -19.74 2.36 -12.35
N ILE A 159 -18.63 3.08 -12.22
CA ILE A 159 -17.94 3.24 -10.93
C ILE A 159 -18.89 4.00 -10.01
N ARG A 160 -19.58 3.30 -9.09
CA ARG A 160 -20.66 3.91 -8.29
C ARG A 160 -20.27 4.31 -6.88
N ARG A 161 -19.12 3.90 -6.35
CA ARG A 161 -18.68 4.34 -5.01
C ARG A 161 -17.20 4.08 -4.77
N ILE A 162 -16.48 5.11 -4.34
CA ILE A 162 -15.25 4.95 -3.56
C ILE A 162 -15.70 4.91 -2.10
N SER A 163 -15.55 3.77 -1.45
CA SER A 163 -15.82 3.65 -0.01
C SER A 163 -14.50 3.79 0.73
N LEU A 164 -14.39 4.83 1.58
CA LEU A 164 -13.30 4.94 2.53
C LEU A 164 -13.67 4.12 3.77
N VAL A 165 -12.84 3.14 4.12
CA VAL A 165 -13.00 2.37 5.35
C VAL A 165 -11.82 2.70 6.27
N GLU A 166 -12.11 3.40 7.37
CA GLU A 166 -11.17 3.59 8.47
C GLU A 166 -11.06 2.29 9.28
N LYS A 167 -9.82 1.83 9.54
CA LYS A 167 -9.58 0.67 10.41
C LYS A 167 -8.95 1.15 11.71
N SER A 168 -9.64 0.86 12.83
CA SER A 168 -9.11 0.95 14.20
C SER A 168 -7.98 -0.05 14.44
#